data_AF-A0A6G3MHC7-F1
#
_entry.id   AF-A0A6G3MHC7-F1
#
_cell.length_a   1.000
_cell.length_b   1.000
_cell.length_c   1.000
_cell.angle_alpha   90.00
_cell.angle_beta   90.00
_cell.angle_gamma   90.00
#
_symmetry.space_group_name_H-M   'P 1'
#
loop_
_entity.id
_entity.type
_entity.pdbx_description
1 polymer ?
#
loop_
_entity_poly.entity_id
_entity_poly.type
_entity_poly.pdbx_seq_one_letter_code
_entity_poly.pdbx_strand_id
1 'polypeptide(L)'
;IEPHLNLFKKDIIRDQDTLNLLRVVIAAAFYPNYFISNNIVLATAEKSLKKNPLTMVVLPKVTNFDNPIAFNRHIHDLFSTCGPIANITLDSTRLYIEFEPLGLCKVVVPAVTNALFFRKLCSSSNKYMEIKTNLSFPINPLTLTFRSVCQETSRRRMIVNSLSVNAVYADYHNEVNDYHLLVAADVSMSSRTNQLVVGETTVYPCAKGLLELLTIIFTPFAIMRRDLHKSKYIGALCGLGYNGDTKKSLFPQNDIDIVFPFLFDNDDLKIINTIRTYISKTMGGHIDSAPICIRYIDRWKNKVIEKLFL
;
A
#
# COMPACT_ATOMS: atom_id res chain seq x y z
N ILE A 1 -26.59 9.38 35.63
CA ILE A 1 -26.51 8.42 34.50
C ILE A 1 -26.95 9.20 33.28
N GLU A 2 -26.01 9.95 32.69
CA GLU A 2 -26.32 10.90 31.62
C GLU A 2 -26.40 10.21 30.25
N PRO A 3 -27.49 10.38 29.50
CA PRO A 3 -27.68 9.76 28.18
C PRO A 3 -26.99 10.53 27.04
N HIS A 4 -26.11 11.49 27.34
CA HIS A 4 -25.56 12.44 26.36
C HIS A 4 -24.24 12.01 25.69
N LEU A 5 -23.62 10.90 26.12
CA LEU A 5 -22.37 10.41 25.48
C LEU A 5 -22.56 9.60 24.19
N ASN A 6 -23.81 9.27 23.80
CA ASN A 6 -24.07 8.41 22.65
C ASN A 6 -24.32 9.14 21.32
N LEU A 7 -24.37 10.49 21.30
CA LEU A 7 -24.47 11.24 20.04
C LEU A 7 -23.11 11.57 19.41
N PHE A 8 -22.02 11.61 20.19
CA PHE A 8 -20.69 11.94 19.65
C PHE A 8 -19.98 10.76 18.96
N LYS A 9 -20.43 9.51 19.12
CA LYS A 9 -19.76 8.35 18.51
C LYS A 9 -20.21 8.00 17.09
N LYS A 10 -21.29 8.60 16.57
CA LYS A 10 -21.85 8.22 15.26
C LYS A 10 -21.67 9.25 14.13
N ASP A 11 -21.43 10.52 14.46
CA ASP A 11 -21.39 11.60 13.46
C ASP A 11 -19.97 12.13 13.16
N ILE A 12 -18.92 11.60 13.81
CA ILE A 12 -17.52 12.07 13.59
C ILE A 12 -16.92 11.52 12.28
N ILE A 13 -17.48 10.47 11.67
CA ILE A 13 -16.91 9.80 10.50
C ILE A 13 -17.73 10.12 9.24
N ARG A 14 -17.81 11.40 8.84
CA ARG A 14 -18.37 11.77 7.53
C ARG A 14 -17.66 12.90 6.81
N ASP A 15 -16.79 13.66 7.47
CA ASP A 15 -16.08 14.74 6.80
C ASP A 15 -14.75 14.25 6.19
N GLN A 16 -14.50 14.65 4.95
CA GLN A 16 -13.31 14.27 4.19
C GLN A 16 -12.04 14.75 4.91
N ASP A 17 -12.10 15.89 5.61
CA ASP A 17 -10.97 16.43 6.37
C ASP A 17 -10.64 15.57 7.59
N THR A 18 -11.63 15.00 8.26
CA THR A 18 -11.41 14.07 9.38
C THR A 18 -10.76 12.78 8.89
N LEU A 19 -11.19 12.25 7.74
CA LEU A 19 -10.56 11.09 7.10
C LEU A 19 -9.12 11.39 6.66
N ASN A 20 -8.87 12.58 6.14
CA ASN A 20 -7.53 13.03 5.76
C ASN A 20 -6.64 13.19 6.99
N LEU A 21 -7.15 13.74 8.08
CA LEU A 21 -6.44 13.84 9.35
C LEU A 21 -6.10 12.46 9.90
N LEU A 22 -7.05 11.53 9.90
CA LEU A 22 -6.82 10.15 10.34
C LEU A 22 -5.70 9.48 9.54
N ARG A 23 -5.70 9.67 8.21
CA ARG A 23 -4.59 9.21 7.35
C ARG A 23 -3.27 9.84 7.77
N VAL A 24 -3.20 11.15 7.97
CA VAL A 24 -1.97 11.80 8.45
C VAL A 24 -1.48 11.20 9.77
N VAL A 25 -2.38 10.88 10.70
CA VAL A 25 -2.05 10.23 11.97
C VAL A 25 -1.55 8.79 11.77
N ILE A 26 -2.16 8.01 10.87
CA ILE A 26 -1.71 6.65 10.52
C ILE A 26 -0.29 6.69 9.94
N ALA A 27 -0.01 7.62 9.01
CA ALA A 27 1.33 7.81 8.45
C ALA A 27 2.33 8.09 9.57
N ALA A 28 1.99 9.01 10.46
CA ALA A 28 2.84 9.38 11.58
C ALA A 28 3.15 8.22 12.52
N ALA A 29 2.13 7.45 12.90
CA ALA A 29 2.28 6.31 13.79
C ALA A 29 3.19 5.25 13.19
N PHE A 30 3.08 4.99 11.89
CA PHE A 30 3.79 3.89 11.26
C PHE A 30 5.00 4.32 10.45
N TYR A 31 5.46 5.57 10.57
CA TYR A 31 6.77 5.96 10.05
C TYR A 31 7.86 4.98 10.57
N PRO A 32 8.74 4.44 9.71
CA PRO A 32 8.95 4.72 8.29
C PRO A 32 8.35 3.67 7.33
N ASN A 33 7.34 2.90 7.74
CA ASN A 33 6.75 1.78 7.00
C ASN A 33 5.90 2.24 5.79
N TYR A 34 6.54 2.93 4.86
CA TYR A 34 5.94 3.52 3.67
C TYR A 34 6.34 2.71 2.44
N PHE A 35 5.40 2.57 1.53
CA PHE A 35 5.54 1.80 0.30
C PHE A 35 4.89 2.55 -0.84
N ILE A 36 5.50 2.47 -2.02
CA ILE A 36 4.98 3.13 -3.22
C ILE A 36 4.71 2.12 -4.33
N SER A 37 3.64 2.35 -5.07
CA SER A 37 3.30 1.49 -6.21
C SER A 37 4.33 1.64 -7.33
N ASN A 38 4.55 0.54 -8.05
CA ASN A 38 5.23 0.57 -9.33
C ASN A 38 4.25 1.03 -10.41
N ASN A 39 4.74 1.81 -11.37
CA ASN A 39 3.92 2.27 -12.49
C ASN A 39 3.53 1.07 -13.37
N ILE A 40 2.24 0.88 -13.58
CA ILE A 40 1.70 -0.10 -14.52
C ILE A 40 0.98 0.66 -15.64
N VAL A 41 1.41 0.41 -16.88
CA VAL A 41 0.83 1.04 -18.07
C VAL A 41 -0.15 0.06 -18.72
N LEU A 42 -1.38 0.50 -18.96
CA LEU A 42 -2.45 -0.32 -19.56
C LEU A 42 -2.01 -1.01 -20.86
N ALA A 43 -1.37 -0.27 -21.77
CA ALA A 43 -0.86 -0.82 -23.03
C ALA A 43 0.17 -1.96 -22.83
N THR A 44 0.99 -1.88 -21.78
CA THR A 44 1.94 -2.94 -21.42
C THR A 44 1.21 -4.17 -20.88
N ALA A 45 0.16 -3.95 -20.06
CA ALA A 45 -0.69 -5.02 -19.55
C ALA A 45 -1.45 -5.73 -20.68
N GLU A 46 -2.07 -4.99 -21.60
CA GLU A 46 -2.73 -5.50 -22.80
C GLU A 46 -1.79 -6.32 -23.67
N LYS A 47 -0.58 -5.82 -23.94
CA LYS A 47 0.44 -6.55 -24.71
C LYS A 47 0.84 -7.86 -24.04
N SER A 48 0.95 -7.88 -22.71
CA SER A 48 1.31 -9.08 -21.95
C SER A 48 0.20 -10.14 -21.95
N LEU A 49 -1.06 -9.69 -21.93
CA LEU A 49 -2.24 -10.53 -21.84
C LEU A 49 -2.77 -10.97 -23.21
N LYS A 50 -2.49 -10.18 -24.26
CA LYS A 50 -3.09 -10.26 -25.60
C LYS A 50 -4.63 -10.18 -25.59
N LYS A 51 -5.21 -9.64 -24.52
CA LYS A 51 -6.65 -9.50 -24.26
C LYS A 51 -6.88 -8.26 -23.40
N ASN A 52 -8.15 -7.89 -23.17
CA ASN A 52 -8.51 -6.74 -22.35
C ASN A 52 -8.28 -7.02 -20.85
N PRO A 53 -7.32 -6.36 -20.18
CA PRO A 53 -7.04 -6.58 -18.77
C PRO A 53 -8.11 -5.98 -17.84
N LEU A 54 -9.03 -5.15 -18.36
CA LEU A 54 -10.11 -4.56 -17.57
C LEU A 54 -11.19 -5.58 -17.17
N THR A 55 -11.34 -6.65 -17.95
CA THR A 55 -12.39 -7.65 -17.79
C THR A 55 -11.85 -9.05 -17.50
N MET A 56 -10.54 -9.19 -17.34
CA MET A 56 -9.91 -10.51 -17.38
C MET A 56 -9.11 -10.85 -16.13
N VAL A 57 -9.20 -12.12 -15.73
CA VAL A 57 -8.25 -12.75 -14.81
C VAL A 57 -7.59 -13.96 -15.47
N VAL A 58 -6.37 -14.27 -15.05
CA VAL A 58 -5.61 -15.42 -15.53
C VAL A 58 -5.31 -16.33 -14.36
N LEU A 59 -5.61 -17.62 -14.47
CA LEU A 59 -5.11 -18.63 -13.55
C LEU A 59 -3.84 -19.24 -14.16
N PRO A 60 -2.66 -19.01 -13.56
CA PRO A 60 -1.45 -19.62 -14.06
C PRO A 60 -1.38 -21.11 -13.69
N LYS A 61 -0.68 -21.91 -14.50
CA LYS A 61 -0.31 -23.30 -14.18
C LYS A 61 -1.50 -24.22 -13.85
N VAL A 62 -2.54 -24.19 -14.67
CA VAL A 62 -3.63 -25.16 -14.58
C VAL A 62 -3.09 -26.52 -15.06
N THR A 63 -3.06 -27.49 -14.16
CA THR A 63 -2.41 -28.80 -14.36
C THR A 63 -3.30 -29.93 -13.85
N ASN A 64 -4.55 -30.02 -14.33
CA ASN A 64 -5.26 -31.30 -14.36
C ASN A 64 -6.50 -31.23 -15.27
N PHE A 65 -6.56 -32.09 -16.29
CA PHE A 65 -7.69 -32.17 -17.23
C PHE A 65 -8.23 -33.59 -17.36
N ASP A 66 -8.14 -34.42 -16.31
CA ASP A 66 -8.67 -35.80 -16.33
C ASP A 66 -10.12 -35.85 -16.84
N ASN A 67 -10.92 -34.80 -16.56
CA ASN A 67 -12.23 -34.57 -17.16
C ASN A 67 -12.41 -33.08 -17.55
N PRO A 68 -12.18 -32.69 -18.82
CA PRO A 68 -12.24 -31.29 -19.25
C PRO A 68 -13.64 -30.66 -19.14
N ILE A 69 -14.70 -31.45 -19.32
CA ILE A 69 -16.08 -30.97 -19.27
C ILE A 69 -16.47 -30.63 -17.84
N ALA A 70 -16.19 -31.55 -16.90
CA ALA A 70 -16.44 -31.33 -15.48
C ALA A 70 -15.57 -30.18 -14.94
N PHE A 71 -14.31 -30.10 -15.37
CA PHE A 71 -13.42 -29.00 -15.03
C PHE A 71 -13.96 -27.65 -15.49
N ASN A 72 -14.36 -27.51 -16.76
CA ASN A 72 -14.90 -26.26 -17.29
C ASN A 72 -16.20 -25.84 -16.59
N ARG A 73 -17.10 -26.79 -16.33
CA ARG A 73 -18.33 -26.51 -15.56
C ARG A 73 -17.99 -26.01 -14.16
N HIS A 74 -17.06 -26.67 -13.48
CA HIS A 74 -16.68 -26.29 -12.13
C HIS A 74 -16.02 -24.91 -12.08
N ILE A 75 -15.08 -24.59 -12.98
CA ILE A 75 -14.49 -23.24 -13.05
C ILE A 75 -15.56 -22.20 -13.33
N HIS A 76 -16.49 -22.49 -14.25
CA HIS A 76 -17.58 -21.59 -14.55
C HIS A 76 -18.43 -21.32 -13.29
N ASP A 77 -18.89 -22.38 -12.61
CA ASP A 77 -19.68 -22.25 -11.38
C ASP A 77 -18.92 -21.46 -10.31
N LEU A 78 -17.62 -21.75 -10.16
CA LEU A 78 -16.75 -21.15 -9.18
C LEU A 78 -16.60 -19.62 -9.40
N PHE A 79 -16.29 -19.20 -10.63
CA PHE A 79 -16.08 -17.78 -10.95
C PHE A 79 -17.37 -17.03 -11.27
N SER A 80 -18.49 -17.71 -11.57
CA SER A 80 -19.79 -17.07 -11.75
C SER A 80 -20.27 -16.34 -10.49
N THR A 81 -19.78 -16.77 -9.32
CA THR A 81 -20.00 -16.08 -8.04
C THR A 81 -19.34 -14.71 -7.96
N CYS A 82 -18.30 -14.45 -8.77
CA CYS A 82 -17.62 -13.15 -8.84
C CYS A 82 -18.34 -12.15 -9.75
N GLY A 83 -19.06 -12.65 -10.77
CA GLY A 83 -19.82 -11.87 -11.73
C GLY A 83 -20.12 -12.67 -13.02
N PRO A 84 -20.90 -12.10 -13.95
CA PRO A 84 -21.25 -12.76 -15.22
C PRO A 84 -20.00 -13.00 -16.07
N ILE A 85 -19.84 -14.23 -16.55
CA ILE A 85 -18.69 -14.67 -17.35
C ILE A 85 -19.06 -14.56 -18.83
N ALA A 86 -18.26 -13.80 -19.58
CA ALA A 86 -18.38 -13.71 -21.03
C ALA A 86 -17.71 -14.88 -21.74
N ASN A 87 -16.51 -15.27 -21.29
CA ASN A 87 -15.73 -16.31 -21.95
C ASN A 87 -14.72 -16.98 -21.01
N ILE A 88 -14.45 -18.26 -21.23
CA ILE A 88 -13.37 -19.01 -20.58
C ILE A 88 -12.53 -19.67 -21.68
N THR A 89 -11.26 -19.30 -21.76
CA THR A 89 -10.34 -19.87 -22.76
C THR A 89 -9.12 -20.45 -22.10
N LEU A 90 -8.75 -21.67 -22.48
CA LEU A 90 -7.50 -22.30 -22.07
C LEU A 90 -6.47 -22.13 -23.19
N ASP A 91 -5.33 -21.53 -22.87
CA ASP A 91 -4.15 -21.51 -23.74
C ASP A 91 -2.99 -22.15 -22.99
N SER A 92 -2.55 -23.31 -23.48
CA SER A 92 -1.54 -24.17 -22.86
C SER A 92 -1.88 -24.52 -21.40
N THR A 93 -1.17 -23.92 -20.44
CA THR A 93 -1.37 -24.11 -18.99
C THR A 93 -1.98 -22.88 -18.31
N ARG A 94 -2.49 -21.92 -19.08
CA ARG A 94 -3.07 -20.67 -18.58
C ARG A 94 -4.54 -20.63 -18.92
N LEU A 95 -5.36 -20.48 -17.88
CA LEU A 95 -6.79 -20.32 -18.04
C LEU A 95 -7.15 -18.85 -17.93
N TYR A 96 -7.79 -18.33 -18.96
CA TYR A 96 -8.22 -16.95 -19.05
C TYR A 96 -9.73 -16.92 -18.83
N ILE A 97 -10.16 -16.11 -17.88
CA ILE A 97 -11.58 -15.92 -17.55
C ILE A 97 -11.89 -14.46 -17.84
N GLU A 98 -12.81 -14.25 -18.78
CA GLU A 98 -13.30 -12.94 -19.19
C GLU A 98 -14.69 -12.73 -18.61
N PHE A 99 -14.86 -11.66 -17.86
CA PHE A 99 -16.14 -11.24 -17.32
C PHE A 99 -16.84 -10.28 -18.28
N GLU A 100 -18.17 -10.24 -18.23
CA GLU A 100 -18.93 -9.28 -19.03
C GLU A 100 -18.57 -7.83 -18.61
N PRO A 101 -18.31 -6.94 -19.58
CA PRO A 101 -18.04 -5.54 -19.28
C PRO A 101 -19.31 -4.87 -18.72
N LEU A 102 -19.13 -4.00 -17.73
CA LEU A 102 -20.17 -3.08 -17.28
C LEU A 102 -20.27 -1.90 -18.25
N GLY A 103 -20.92 -2.11 -19.40
CA GLY A 103 -21.11 -1.09 -20.43
C GLY A 103 -19.79 -0.56 -21.03
N LEU A 104 -19.69 0.76 -21.23
CA LEU A 104 -18.52 1.44 -21.82
C LEU A 104 -17.41 1.77 -20.78
N CYS A 105 -17.44 1.18 -19.59
CA CYS A 105 -16.50 1.53 -18.52
C CYS A 105 -15.03 1.24 -18.89
N LYS A 106 -14.16 2.26 -18.71
CA LYS A 106 -12.70 2.17 -18.84
C LYS A 106 -12.01 1.73 -17.53
N VAL A 107 -12.75 1.10 -16.64
CA VAL A 107 -12.32 0.69 -15.29
C VAL A 107 -12.40 -0.81 -15.20
N VAL A 108 -11.54 -1.45 -14.41
CA VAL A 108 -11.67 -2.89 -14.18
C VAL A 108 -13.03 -3.20 -13.55
N VAL A 109 -13.68 -4.22 -14.08
CA VAL A 109 -14.97 -4.66 -13.58
C VAL A 109 -14.83 -5.25 -12.16
N PRO A 110 -15.80 -5.03 -11.25
CA PRO A 110 -15.74 -5.57 -9.89
C PRO A 110 -15.53 -7.09 -9.84
N ALA A 111 -16.02 -7.82 -10.85
CA ALA A 111 -15.85 -9.27 -10.96
C ALA A 111 -14.38 -9.70 -11.02
N VAL A 112 -13.51 -8.91 -11.68
CA VAL A 112 -12.07 -9.16 -11.70
C VAL A 112 -11.48 -8.96 -10.31
N THR A 113 -11.84 -7.88 -9.61
CA THR A 113 -11.37 -7.63 -8.23
C THR A 113 -11.82 -8.75 -7.29
N ASN A 114 -13.10 -9.14 -7.34
CA ASN A 114 -13.65 -10.26 -6.56
C ASN A 114 -12.92 -11.57 -6.87
N ALA A 115 -12.68 -11.83 -8.15
CA ALA A 115 -11.93 -12.99 -8.59
C ALA A 115 -10.50 -12.97 -8.07
N LEU A 116 -9.79 -11.83 -8.02
CA LEU A 116 -8.44 -11.76 -7.45
C LEU A 116 -8.42 -12.06 -5.94
N PHE A 117 -9.51 -11.79 -5.23
CA PHE A 117 -9.69 -12.17 -3.82
C PHE A 117 -10.07 -13.64 -3.60
N PHE A 118 -10.00 -14.50 -4.63
CA PHE A 118 -10.51 -15.88 -4.59
C PHE A 118 -10.03 -16.74 -3.41
N ARG A 119 -8.85 -16.45 -2.83
CA ARG A 119 -8.38 -17.16 -1.63
C ARG A 119 -9.22 -16.87 -0.38
N LYS A 120 -9.71 -15.64 -0.24
CA LYS A 120 -10.49 -15.16 0.93
C LYS A 120 -11.91 -15.71 0.92
N LEU A 121 -12.50 -15.86 -0.28
CA LEU A 121 -13.85 -16.37 -0.48
C LEU A 121 -13.93 -17.89 -0.25
N CYS A 122 -12.95 -18.66 -0.75
CA CYS A 122 -12.93 -20.12 -0.59
C CYS A 122 -12.64 -20.59 0.84
N SER A 123 -11.94 -19.78 1.65
CA SER A 123 -11.60 -20.15 3.04
C SER A 123 -12.79 -20.02 4.01
N SER A 124 -13.81 -19.24 3.65
CA SER A 124 -14.98 -18.96 4.52
C SER A 124 -16.15 -19.94 4.28
N SER A 125 -16.05 -20.79 3.27
CA SER A 125 -17.11 -21.72 2.87
C SER A 125 -16.56 -23.12 2.64
N ASN A 126 -16.61 -23.95 3.70
CA ASN A 126 -16.25 -25.39 3.71
C ASN A 126 -16.99 -26.26 2.66
N LYS A 127 -17.83 -25.67 1.80
CA LYS A 127 -18.67 -26.36 0.82
C LYS A 127 -18.04 -26.50 -0.57
N TYR A 128 -16.93 -25.80 -0.85
CA TYR A 128 -16.32 -25.76 -2.19
C TYR A 128 -15.01 -26.55 -2.32
N MET A 129 -14.56 -27.24 -1.27
CA MET A 129 -13.25 -27.89 -1.21
C MET A 129 -13.34 -29.42 -1.28
N GLU A 130 -13.90 -29.95 -2.36
CA GLU A 130 -13.73 -31.37 -2.72
C GLU A 130 -12.76 -31.61 -3.87
N ILE A 131 -12.21 -30.56 -4.48
CA ILE A 131 -11.17 -30.74 -5.50
C ILE A 131 -9.84 -30.25 -4.96
N LYS A 132 -8.94 -31.21 -4.73
CA LYS A 132 -7.47 -31.04 -4.81
C LYS A 132 -7.10 -30.57 -6.22
N THR A 133 -7.60 -29.43 -6.67
CA THR A 133 -7.07 -28.81 -7.87
C THR A 133 -5.85 -27.99 -7.46
N ASN A 134 -4.71 -28.25 -8.10
CA ASN A 134 -3.57 -27.34 -8.08
C ASN A 134 -3.89 -26.07 -8.89
N LEU A 135 -5.04 -25.42 -8.63
CA LEU A 135 -5.35 -24.13 -9.23
C LEU A 135 -4.48 -23.08 -8.55
N SER A 136 -3.66 -22.40 -9.35
CA SER A 136 -2.98 -21.21 -8.87
C SER A 136 -3.98 -20.07 -8.64
N PHE A 137 -3.58 -19.11 -7.82
CA PHE A 137 -4.37 -17.91 -7.62
C PHE A 137 -4.55 -17.14 -8.92
N PRO A 138 -5.76 -16.61 -9.18
CA PRO A 138 -5.98 -15.73 -10.31
C PRO A 138 -5.09 -14.49 -10.17
N ILE A 139 -4.56 -14.04 -11.30
CA ILE A 139 -3.72 -12.84 -11.43
C ILE A 139 -4.33 -11.91 -12.48
N ASN A 140 -4.10 -10.61 -12.30
CA ASN A 140 -4.42 -9.59 -13.29
C ASN A 140 -3.18 -8.70 -13.47
N PRO A 141 -2.78 -8.39 -14.72
CA PRO A 141 -1.57 -7.60 -14.98
C PRO A 141 -1.64 -6.14 -14.51
N LEU A 142 -2.83 -5.62 -14.20
CA LEU A 142 -3.06 -4.29 -13.61
C LEU A 142 -3.02 -4.29 -12.08
N THR A 143 -2.79 -5.44 -11.44
CA THR A 143 -2.60 -5.48 -9.98
C THR A 143 -1.31 -4.75 -9.62
N LEU A 144 -1.45 -3.67 -8.84
CA LEU A 144 -0.32 -2.85 -8.43
C LEU A 144 0.59 -3.66 -7.50
N THR A 145 1.87 -3.59 -7.81
CA THR A 145 2.92 -4.06 -6.91
C THR A 145 3.53 -2.87 -6.21
N PHE A 146 3.91 -3.05 -4.95
CA PHE A 146 4.47 -1.99 -4.13
C PHE A 146 5.92 -2.33 -3.77
N ARG A 147 6.72 -1.29 -3.56
CA ARG A 147 8.10 -1.40 -3.07
C ARG A 147 8.29 -0.53 -1.84
N SER A 148 9.19 -0.93 -0.96
CA SER A 148 9.56 -0.12 0.20
C SER A 148 10.33 1.13 -0.24
N VAL A 149 10.13 2.24 0.46
CA VAL A 149 10.91 3.47 0.25
C VAL A 149 12.21 3.48 1.07
N CYS A 150 12.33 2.65 2.11
CA CYS A 150 13.56 2.60 2.91
C CYS A 150 14.70 1.96 2.12
N GLN A 151 15.92 2.45 2.33
CA GLN A 151 17.07 2.15 1.47
C GLN A 151 17.39 0.64 1.39
N GLU A 152 17.46 -0.05 2.53
CA GLU A 152 17.82 -1.48 2.62
C GLU A 152 16.72 -2.43 2.12
N THR A 153 15.46 -2.03 2.24
CA THR A 153 14.29 -2.84 1.88
C THR A 153 13.78 -2.54 0.47
N SER A 154 14.18 -1.43 -0.13
CA SER A 154 13.75 -0.98 -1.46
C SER A 154 13.98 -2.00 -2.58
N ARG A 155 15.03 -2.83 -2.46
CA ARG A 155 15.40 -3.86 -3.44
C ARG A 155 14.78 -5.22 -3.16
N ARG A 156 14.10 -5.38 -2.02
CA ARG A 156 13.50 -6.66 -1.64
C ARG A 156 12.13 -6.80 -2.28
N ARG A 157 11.80 -8.02 -2.70
CA ARG A 157 10.44 -8.34 -3.14
C ARG A 157 9.49 -8.24 -1.96
N MET A 158 8.32 -7.69 -2.18
CA MET A 158 7.29 -7.52 -1.17
C MET A 158 5.99 -8.18 -1.60
N ILE A 159 5.26 -8.69 -0.61
CA ILE A 159 3.87 -9.13 -0.74
C ILE A 159 3.03 -8.44 0.31
N VAL A 160 1.83 -7.99 -0.07
CA VAL A 160 0.82 -7.57 0.88
C VAL A 160 0.14 -8.83 1.42
N ASN A 161 -0.02 -8.92 2.73
CA ASN A 161 -0.65 -10.05 3.39
C ASN A 161 -2.03 -10.30 2.77
N SER A 162 -2.32 -11.54 2.37
CA SER A 162 -3.56 -11.92 1.69
C SER A 162 -4.84 -11.65 2.50
N LEU A 163 -4.71 -11.47 3.82
CA LEU A 163 -5.84 -11.11 4.68
C LEU A 163 -6.18 -9.62 4.61
N SER A 164 -5.23 -8.78 4.19
CA SER A 164 -5.45 -7.35 3.98
C SER A 164 -6.50 -7.09 2.92
N VAL A 165 -7.35 -6.08 3.14
CA VAL A 165 -8.30 -5.58 2.13
C VAL A 165 -7.58 -4.93 0.95
N ASN A 166 -6.31 -4.53 1.12
CA ASN A 166 -5.47 -3.96 0.06
C ASN A 166 -4.48 -5.00 -0.52
N ALA A 167 -4.70 -6.30 -0.26
CA ALA A 167 -3.86 -7.38 -0.80
C ALA A 167 -3.86 -7.42 -2.33
N VAL A 168 -5.00 -7.04 -2.91
CA VAL A 168 -5.16 -6.79 -4.33
C VAL A 168 -5.61 -5.34 -4.44
N TYR A 169 -4.67 -4.48 -4.81
CA TYR A 169 -4.97 -3.09 -5.13
C TYR A 169 -4.68 -2.88 -6.60
N ALA A 170 -5.60 -2.24 -7.29
CA ALA A 170 -5.47 -1.98 -8.69
C ALA A 170 -6.20 -0.66 -8.94
N ASP A 171 -5.43 0.31 -9.42
CA ASP A 171 -5.93 1.62 -9.76
C ASP A 171 -5.91 1.78 -11.26
N TYR A 172 -7.02 2.32 -11.76
CA TYR A 172 -7.38 2.34 -13.18
C TYR A 172 -7.54 3.76 -13.71
N HIS A 173 -7.25 4.76 -12.87
CA HIS A 173 -7.34 6.17 -13.22
C HIS A 173 -6.02 6.95 -13.12
N ASN A 174 -4.89 6.28 -12.82
CA ASN A 174 -3.63 6.99 -12.69
C ASN A 174 -3.24 7.70 -13.99
N GLU A 175 -3.03 9.01 -13.87
CA GLU A 175 -2.24 9.77 -14.80
C GLU A 175 -0.82 9.20 -14.84
N VAL A 176 -0.17 9.31 -16.00
CA VAL A 176 1.18 8.77 -16.20
C VAL A 176 2.14 9.51 -15.27
N ASN A 177 2.68 8.79 -14.27
CA ASN A 177 3.77 9.15 -13.32
C ASN A 177 3.39 9.34 -11.85
N ASP A 178 2.12 9.22 -11.47
CA ASP A 178 1.78 9.26 -10.05
C ASP A 178 1.91 7.87 -9.40
N TYR A 179 2.33 7.85 -8.14
CA TYR A 179 2.45 6.65 -7.32
C TYR A 179 1.38 6.63 -6.23
N HIS A 180 0.89 5.44 -5.88
CA HIS A 180 0.12 5.25 -4.66
C HIS A 180 1.03 5.07 -3.48
N LEU A 181 0.74 5.81 -2.41
CA LEU A 181 1.33 5.57 -1.12
C LEU A 181 0.51 4.54 -0.33
N LEU A 182 1.19 3.53 0.19
CA LEU A 182 0.68 2.53 1.12
C LEU A 182 1.48 2.64 2.41
N VAL A 183 0.79 2.69 3.55
CA VAL A 183 1.41 2.66 4.88
C VAL A 183 1.00 1.37 5.56
N ALA A 184 1.94 0.65 6.16
CA ALA A 184 1.69 -0.63 6.83
C ALA A 184 1.98 -0.54 8.33
N ALA A 185 1.05 -1.01 9.15
CA ALA A 185 1.30 -1.14 10.59
C ALA A 185 2.20 -2.33 10.91
N ASP A 186 2.03 -3.43 10.19
CA ASP A 186 2.83 -4.64 10.34
C ASP A 186 3.77 -4.83 9.14
N VAL A 187 5.06 -5.05 9.44
CA VAL A 187 6.10 -5.34 8.45
C VAL A 187 6.95 -6.47 9.00
N SER A 188 6.91 -7.61 8.32
CA SER A 188 7.69 -8.79 8.68
C SER A 188 8.50 -9.31 7.51
N MET A 189 9.52 -10.13 7.79
CA MET A 189 10.33 -10.79 6.78
C MET A 189 9.99 -12.27 6.76
N SER A 190 9.66 -12.80 5.58
CA SER A 190 9.52 -14.25 5.41
C SER A 190 10.89 -14.92 5.49
N SER A 191 11.09 -15.78 6.47
CA SER A 191 12.32 -16.57 6.64
C SER A 191 12.61 -17.50 5.47
N ARG A 192 11.56 -17.96 4.76
CA ARG A 192 11.68 -18.92 3.64
C ARG A 192 11.98 -18.23 2.31
N THR A 193 11.30 -17.12 2.01
CA THR A 193 11.37 -16.50 0.67
C THR A 193 12.23 -15.24 0.66
N ASN A 194 12.68 -14.76 1.82
CA ASN A 194 13.34 -13.46 2.01
C ASN A 194 12.53 -12.30 1.38
N GLN A 195 11.20 -12.42 1.44
CA GLN A 195 10.26 -11.40 0.98
C GLN A 195 9.74 -10.61 2.18
N LEU A 196 9.53 -9.32 1.97
CA LEU A 196 8.80 -8.48 2.91
C LEU A 196 7.32 -8.82 2.85
N VAL A 197 6.72 -9.10 3.99
CA VAL A 197 5.28 -9.31 4.14
C VAL A 197 4.73 -8.11 4.90
N VAL A 198 3.80 -7.38 4.29
CA VAL A 198 3.20 -6.18 4.88
C VAL A 198 1.73 -6.41 5.21
N GLY A 199 1.33 -6.07 6.43
CA GLY A 199 -0.02 -6.27 6.97
C GLY A 199 -0.61 -4.95 7.48
N GLU A 200 -1.92 -4.97 7.78
CA GLU A 200 -2.62 -3.83 8.38
C GLU A 200 -2.36 -2.52 7.62
N THR A 201 -2.65 -2.58 6.33
CA THR A 201 -2.21 -1.58 5.36
C THR A 201 -3.29 -0.56 5.06
N THR A 202 -2.91 0.72 4.89
CA THR A 202 -3.78 1.80 4.46
C THR A 202 -3.25 2.43 3.17
N VAL A 203 -4.10 2.52 2.14
CA VAL A 203 -3.78 3.22 0.88
C VAL A 203 -4.17 4.69 0.99
N TYR A 204 -3.31 5.57 0.50
CA TYR A 204 -3.51 7.01 0.49
C TYR A 204 -3.99 7.48 -0.89
N PRO A 205 -4.71 8.61 -0.95
CA PRO A 205 -5.04 9.26 -2.22
C PRO A 205 -3.79 9.51 -3.06
N CYS A 206 -3.94 9.41 -4.37
CA CYS A 206 -2.88 9.75 -5.31
C CYS A 206 -2.69 11.27 -5.28
N ALA A 207 -1.59 11.72 -4.68
CA ALA A 207 -1.27 13.13 -4.55
C ALA A 207 0.24 13.31 -4.66
N LYS A 208 0.67 14.06 -5.68
CA LYS A 208 2.07 14.37 -5.93
C LYS A 208 2.68 15.07 -4.72
N GLY A 209 3.81 14.56 -4.24
CA GLY A 209 4.52 15.15 -3.11
C GLY A 209 4.08 14.64 -1.72
N LEU A 210 3.04 13.80 -1.64
CA LEU A 210 2.49 13.37 -0.37
C LEU A 210 3.46 12.50 0.43
N LEU A 211 4.19 11.57 -0.22
CA LEU A 211 5.24 10.79 0.44
C LEU A 211 6.30 11.71 1.04
N GLU A 212 6.77 12.67 0.26
CA GLU A 212 7.87 13.55 0.63
C GLU A 212 7.47 14.43 1.83
N LEU A 213 6.25 14.99 1.80
CA LEU A 213 5.71 15.79 2.90
C LEU A 213 5.53 14.96 4.18
N LEU A 214 4.90 13.79 4.11
CA LEU A 214 4.73 12.93 5.29
C LEU A 214 6.07 12.46 5.86
N THR A 215 7.04 12.16 5.00
CA THR A 215 8.38 11.74 5.40
C THR A 215 9.10 12.86 6.15
N ILE A 216 9.12 14.09 5.62
CA ILE A 216 9.84 15.20 6.28
C ILE A 216 9.12 15.70 7.55
N ILE A 217 7.78 15.62 7.60
CA ILE A 217 7.02 15.99 8.79
C ILE A 217 7.29 15.00 9.94
N PHE A 218 7.36 13.69 9.68
CA PHE A 218 7.44 12.69 10.74
C PHE A 218 8.83 12.13 11.01
N THR A 219 9.81 12.37 10.13
CA THR A 219 11.18 11.92 10.37
C THR A 219 11.81 12.59 11.60
N PRO A 220 12.44 11.87 12.54
CA PRO A 220 13.12 12.53 13.65
C PRO A 220 14.28 13.43 13.19
N PHE A 221 15.04 12.98 12.20
CA PHE A 221 16.19 13.71 11.65
C PHE A 221 16.10 13.78 10.12
N ALA A 222 16.47 14.93 9.54
CA ALA A 222 16.51 15.12 8.10
C ALA A 222 17.77 15.86 7.67
N ILE A 223 18.49 15.31 6.69
CA ILE A 223 19.62 15.97 6.03
C ILE A 223 19.13 16.45 4.67
N MET A 224 18.98 17.76 4.53
CA MET A 224 18.45 18.37 3.31
C MET A 224 19.53 18.46 2.21
N ARG A 225 19.16 18.11 0.97
CA ARG A 225 19.99 18.31 -0.23
C ARG A 225 19.55 19.55 -0.98
N ARG A 226 20.51 20.39 -1.36
CA ARG A 226 20.26 21.60 -2.15
C ARG A 226 20.71 21.45 -3.60
N ASP A 227 20.14 22.28 -4.45
CA ASP A 227 20.62 22.49 -5.82
C ASP A 227 22.04 23.12 -5.84
N LEU A 228 22.66 23.16 -7.01
CA LEU A 228 24.01 23.73 -7.21
C LEU A 228 24.09 25.19 -6.76
N HIS A 229 23.01 25.96 -6.93
CA HIS A 229 22.93 27.37 -6.55
C HIS A 229 22.57 27.58 -5.06
N LYS A 230 22.37 26.50 -4.28
CA LYS A 230 21.97 26.51 -2.86
C LYS A 230 20.69 27.31 -2.57
N SER A 231 19.87 27.52 -3.59
CA SER A 231 18.65 28.32 -3.57
C SER A 231 17.42 27.49 -3.21
N LYS A 232 17.43 26.20 -3.58
CA LYS A 232 16.27 25.30 -3.48
C LYS A 232 16.70 23.96 -2.91
N TYR A 233 15.77 23.28 -2.24
CA TYR A 233 15.96 21.90 -1.83
C TYR A 233 15.48 20.96 -2.92
N ILE A 234 16.29 19.96 -3.24
CA ILE A 234 16.00 18.95 -4.27
C ILE A 234 15.61 17.60 -3.65
N GLY A 235 15.79 17.43 -2.33
CA GLY A 235 15.46 16.22 -1.61
C GLY A 235 16.01 16.22 -0.20
N ALA A 236 15.90 15.09 0.49
CA ALA A 236 16.44 14.90 1.83
C ALA A 236 16.72 13.42 2.12
N LEU A 237 17.70 13.17 2.99
CA LEU A 237 17.86 11.89 3.66
C LEU A 237 17.18 11.96 5.03
N CYS A 238 16.15 11.17 5.23
CA CYS A 238 15.30 11.16 6.41
C CYS A 238 15.52 9.86 7.19
N GLY A 239 15.61 9.95 8.53
CA GLY A 239 15.86 8.79 9.36
C GLY A 239 15.91 9.12 10.85
N LEU A 240 16.49 8.21 11.63
CA LEU A 240 16.66 8.39 13.08
C LEU A 240 17.87 9.27 13.45
N GLY A 241 18.72 9.61 12.48
CA GLY A 241 19.96 10.36 12.69
C GLY A 241 21.20 9.49 12.58
N TYR A 242 22.32 10.00 13.06
CA TYR A 242 23.63 9.37 12.91
C TYR A 242 24.40 9.40 14.25
N ASN A 243 25.34 8.46 14.40
CA ASN A 243 26.26 8.44 15.53
C ASN A 243 27.29 9.57 15.37
N GLY A 244 27.41 10.42 16.39
CA GLY A 244 28.22 11.65 16.36
C GLY A 244 29.71 11.42 16.06
N ASP A 245 30.27 10.30 16.50
CA ASP A 245 31.69 9.98 16.38
C ASP A 245 31.99 9.28 15.06
N THR A 246 31.24 8.22 14.75
CA THR A 246 31.48 7.39 13.55
C THR A 246 30.90 7.99 12.28
N LYS A 247 30.02 8.99 12.40
CA LYS A 247 29.22 9.58 11.31
C LYS A 247 28.37 8.57 10.53
N LYS A 248 28.12 7.38 11.09
CA LYS A 248 27.26 6.35 10.48
C LYS A 248 25.81 6.52 10.93
N SER A 249 24.87 6.17 10.06
CA SER A 249 23.44 6.17 10.40
C SER A 249 23.16 5.25 11.59
N LEU A 250 22.26 5.67 12.47
CA LEU A 250 21.84 4.89 13.64
C LEU A 250 21.00 3.67 13.25
N PHE A 251 20.21 3.79 12.18
CA PHE A 251 19.34 2.71 11.72
C PHE A 251 19.14 2.77 10.20
N PRO A 252 20.17 2.39 9.41
CA PRO A 252 20.18 2.52 7.95
C PRO A 252 18.97 1.88 7.26
N GLN A 253 18.43 0.80 7.83
CA GLN A 253 17.26 0.09 7.30
C GLN A 253 15.96 0.89 7.35
N ASN A 254 15.91 1.97 8.13
CA ASN A 254 14.78 2.89 8.25
C ASN A 254 15.02 4.23 7.54
N ASP A 255 16.20 4.40 6.95
CA ASP A 255 16.51 5.64 6.26
C ASP A 255 15.78 5.67 4.92
N ILE A 256 15.11 6.80 4.67
CA ILE A 256 14.36 7.07 3.45
C ILE A 256 15.08 8.21 2.72
N ASP A 257 15.48 7.96 1.48
CA ASP A 257 15.99 9.00 0.60
C ASP A 257 14.87 9.53 -0.29
N ILE A 258 14.50 10.80 -0.10
CA ILE A 258 13.43 11.46 -0.86
C ILE A 258 13.99 12.51 -1.84
N VAL A 259 13.28 12.67 -2.95
CA VAL A 259 13.53 13.71 -3.96
C VAL A 259 12.26 14.54 -4.06
N PHE A 260 12.37 15.87 -3.95
CA PHE A 260 11.19 16.72 -4.00
C PHE A 260 10.70 16.89 -5.44
N PRO A 261 9.46 16.47 -5.77
CA PRO A 261 8.90 16.65 -7.11
C PRO A 261 8.29 18.03 -7.31
N PHE A 262 8.46 18.93 -6.33
CA PHE A 262 7.91 20.28 -6.26
C PHE A 262 9.01 21.26 -5.80
N LEU A 263 8.74 22.56 -5.97
CA LEU A 263 9.61 23.62 -5.45
C LEU A 263 9.54 23.61 -3.92
N PHE A 264 10.68 23.42 -3.25
CA PHE A 264 10.78 23.48 -1.80
C PHE A 264 11.93 24.40 -1.40
N ASP A 265 11.63 25.43 -0.62
CA ASP A 265 12.61 26.45 -0.19
C ASP A 265 12.70 26.59 1.34
N ASN A 266 13.34 27.67 1.80
CA ASN A 266 13.53 27.91 3.23
C ASN A 266 12.25 28.32 3.96
N ASP A 267 11.30 28.95 3.28
CA ASP A 267 10.04 29.35 3.90
C ASP A 267 9.13 28.13 4.08
N ASP A 268 9.11 27.22 3.12
CA ASP A 268 8.44 25.92 3.27
C ASP A 268 9.05 25.11 4.43
N LEU A 269 10.38 25.08 4.53
CA LEU A 269 11.06 24.39 5.63
C LEU A 269 10.73 24.99 7.01
N LYS A 270 10.56 26.32 7.11
CA LYS A 270 10.10 26.98 8.35
C LYS A 270 8.69 26.53 8.72
N ILE A 271 7.79 26.40 7.73
CA ILE A 271 6.42 25.90 7.97
C ILE A 271 6.47 24.45 8.47
N ILE A 272 7.24 23.58 7.81
CA ILE A 272 7.41 22.19 8.24
C ILE A 272 7.96 22.11 9.68
N ASN A 273 8.99 22.88 10.01
CA ASN A 273 9.56 22.91 11.36
C ASN A 273 8.57 23.44 12.40
N THR A 274 7.75 24.41 12.02
CA THR A 274 6.66 24.93 12.86
C THR A 274 5.66 23.82 13.17
N ILE A 275 5.19 23.09 12.16
CA ILE A 275 4.30 21.93 12.32
C ILE A 275 4.94 20.88 13.24
N ARG A 276 6.18 20.49 12.97
CA ARG A 276 6.93 19.52 13.80
C ARG A 276 7.04 19.94 15.26
N THR A 277 7.23 21.23 15.50
CA THR A 277 7.29 21.81 16.85
C THR A 277 5.93 21.72 17.54
N TYR A 278 4.84 22.08 16.86
CA TYR A 278 3.48 21.97 17.42
C TYR A 278 3.14 20.52 17.78
N ILE A 279 3.41 19.59 16.87
CA ILE A 279 3.18 18.17 17.09
C ILE A 279 3.95 17.69 18.32
N SER A 280 5.23 18.04 18.43
CA SER A 280 6.08 17.54 19.51
C SER A 280 5.73 18.11 20.88
N LYS A 281 5.33 19.39 20.92
CA LYS A 281 4.76 20.01 22.12
C LYS A 281 3.48 19.29 22.56
N THR A 282 2.55 19.05 21.64
CA THR A 282 1.29 18.35 21.94
C THR A 282 1.51 16.91 22.43
N MET A 283 2.53 16.24 21.91
CA MET A 283 2.85 14.85 22.28
C MET A 283 3.79 14.73 23.48
N GLY A 284 4.21 15.84 24.11
CA GLY A 284 5.06 15.86 25.31
C GLY A 284 6.47 15.30 25.08
N GLY A 285 7.01 15.46 23.87
CA GLY A 285 8.37 15.08 23.51
C GLY A 285 9.19 16.34 23.23
N HIS A 286 10.21 16.63 24.05
CA HIS A 286 11.28 17.53 23.64
C HIS A 286 12.12 16.80 22.57
N ILE A 287 12.10 17.30 21.33
CA ILE A 287 12.88 16.74 20.20
C ILE A 287 14.39 16.96 20.41
N ASP A 288 14.79 17.83 21.33
CA ASP A 288 16.13 18.43 21.35
C ASP A 288 17.21 17.59 22.04
N SER A 289 17.04 16.26 22.14
CA SER A 289 18.13 15.39 22.61
C SER A 289 18.32 14.15 21.73
N ALA A 290 19.43 14.15 21.00
CA ALA A 290 19.89 13.10 20.10
C ALA A 290 19.93 11.66 20.69
N PRO A 291 20.03 11.40 22.01
CA PRO A 291 20.00 10.03 22.53
C PRO A 291 18.59 9.38 22.60
N ILE A 292 17.51 10.08 22.25
CA ILE A 292 16.11 9.64 22.53
C ILE A 292 15.35 9.21 21.25
N CYS A 293 15.96 9.19 20.06
CA CYS A 293 15.24 8.99 18.79
C CYS A 293 14.46 7.67 18.66
N ILE A 294 14.90 6.56 19.26
CA ILE A 294 14.14 5.28 19.28
C ILE A 294 12.92 5.38 20.21
N ARG A 295 13.12 5.92 21.43
CA ARG A 295 12.03 6.18 22.39
C ARG A 295 11.00 7.16 21.83
N TYR A 296 11.40 8.07 20.94
CA TYR A 296 10.48 9.00 20.30
C TYR A 296 9.46 8.28 19.43
N ILE A 297 9.89 7.38 18.54
CA ILE A 297 8.97 6.62 17.65
C ILE A 297 8.08 5.68 18.45
N ASP A 298 8.62 4.91 19.39
CA ASP A 298 7.80 3.95 20.17
C ASP A 298 6.81 4.68 21.08
N ARG A 299 7.22 5.80 21.70
CA ARG A 299 6.31 6.63 22.48
C ARG A 299 5.24 7.27 21.59
N TRP A 300 5.58 7.64 20.36
CA TRP A 300 4.63 8.14 19.38
C TRP A 300 3.59 7.09 19.00
N LYS A 301 4.05 5.91 18.60
CA LYS A 301 3.19 4.75 18.30
C LYS A 301 2.24 4.47 19.45
N ASN A 302 2.77 4.29 20.66
CA ASN A 302 1.97 3.95 21.83
C ASN A 302 0.96 5.06 22.19
N LYS A 303 1.35 6.33 22.17
CA LYS A 303 0.42 7.44 22.47
C LYS A 303 -0.66 7.60 21.42
N VAL A 304 -0.33 7.39 20.14
CA VAL A 304 -1.32 7.46 19.06
C VAL A 304 -2.30 6.28 19.17
N ILE A 305 -1.80 5.07 19.42
CA ILE A 305 -2.64 3.89 19.66
C ILE A 305 -3.55 4.12 20.86
N GLU A 306 -3.02 4.56 22.01
CA GLU A 306 -3.84 4.87 23.19
C GLU A 306 -4.95 5.88 22.89
N LYS A 307 -4.67 6.94 22.12
CA LYS A 307 -5.64 7.99 21.82
C LYS A 307 -6.63 7.66 20.69
N LEU A 308 -6.27 6.79 19.75
CA LEU A 308 -7.16 6.38 18.65
C LEU A 308 -8.09 5.23 19.02
N PHE A 309 -7.72 4.40 20.00
CA PHE A 309 -8.45 3.20 20.38
C PHE A 309 -9.16 3.28 21.75
N LEU A 310 -9.23 4.47 22.38
CA LEU A 310 -10.09 4.80 23.53
C LEU A 310 -11.25 5.70 23.10
#